data_AF-A0A7J3NPY2-F1
#
_entry.id   AF-A0A7J3NPY2-F1
#
_cell.length_a   1.000
_cell.length_b   1.000
_cell.length_c   1.000
_cell.angle_alpha   90.00
_cell.angle_beta   90.00
_cell.angle_gamma   90.00
#
_symmetry.space_group_name_H-M   'P 1'
#
loop_
_entity.id
_entity.type
_entity.pdbx_description
1 polymer ?
#
loop_
_entity_poly.entity_id
_entity_poly.type
_entity_poly.pdbx_seq_one_letter_code
_entity_poly.pdbx_strand_id
1 'polypeptide(L)'
;MNSEKEMKKILDGLIEGAGMRGAILTTKEGFSRMSVGKVEESAAPILASLSSMSSQVLHGFARKELDYVLTKSKTTVVISVPVGMRMNLAVFVDRDAVELEGIETLVSRVKAASIQLAAIEEATSYEEGSILYMVKKEIPEAFMAAVLTIEGMPLDVYPSLDYVTSTGMLSAVSMVCDKLAKEDESEYSVIVGDDSIIILYKLPQSRVLAVGVSKERKIGEYLLKVKKIVDNVEKLLTDK
;
A
#
# COMPACT_ATOMS: atom_id res chain seq x y z
N MET A 1 -16.56 7.18 -13.23
CA MET A 1 -17.21 6.27 -14.21
C MET A 1 -16.47 6.14 -15.55
N ASN A 2 -15.91 7.20 -16.17
CA ASN A 2 -15.16 7.02 -17.44
C ASN A 2 -13.71 6.52 -17.22
N SER A 3 -13.06 6.94 -16.13
CA SER A 3 -11.67 6.61 -15.81
C SER A 3 -11.40 5.15 -15.49
N GLU A 4 -12.24 4.51 -14.66
CA GLU A 4 -12.09 3.08 -14.36
C GLU A 4 -12.21 2.22 -15.62
N LYS A 5 -13.12 2.55 -16.53
CA LYS A 5 -13.27 1.84 -17.79
C LYS A 5 -12.03 1.98 -18.67
N GLU A 6 -11.43 3.17 -18.70
CA GLU A 6 -10.17 3.43 -19.42
C GLU A 6 -8.98 2.70 -18.78
N MET A 7 -8.84 2.73 -17.44
CA MET A 7 -7.82 1.97 -16.73
C MET A 7 -7.96 0.48 -16.99
N LYS A 8 -9.19 -0.04 -16.95
CA LYS A 8 -9.48 -1.45 -17.25
C LYS A 8 -9.06 -1.83 -18.65
N LYS A 9 -9.37 -0.98 -19.64
CA LYS A 9 -8.96 -1.20 -21.04
C LYS A 9 -7.44 -1.29 -21.19
N ILE A 10 -6.68 -0.45 -20.46
CA ILE A 10 -5.21 -0.51 -20.47
C ILE A 10 -4.72 -1.83 -19.86
N LEU A 11 -5.28 -2.24 -18.72
CA LEU A 11 -4.90 -3.49 -18.07
C LEU A 11 -5.29 -4.72 -18.89
N ASP A 12 -6.48 -4.75 -19.49
CA ASP A 12 -6.94 -5.81 -20.38
C ASP A 12 -6.02 -5.93 -21.60
N GLY A 13 -5.70 -4.81 -22.26
CA GLY A 13 -4.75 -4.80 -23.39
C GLY A 13 -3.33 -5.22 -23.00
N LEU A 14 -2.92 -5.01 -21.74
CA LEU A 14 -1.64 -5.48 -21.24
C LEU A 14 -1.61 -7.01 -21.09
N ILE A 15 -2.72 -7.61 -20.62
CA ILE A 15 -2.82 -9.06 -20.39
C ILE A 15 -3.21 -9.88 -21.63
N GLU A 16 -3.72 -9.25 -22.69
CA GLU A 16 -3.96 -9.91 -23.98
C GLU A 16 -2.66 -10.35 -24.69
N GLY A 17 -1.49 -9.87 -24.24
CA GLY A 17 -0.19 -10.32 -24.75
C GLY A 17 0.20 -11.73 -24.32
N ALA A 18 0.99 -12.41 -25.14
CA ALA A 18 1.44 -13.78 -24.90
C ALA A 18 2.08 -13.94 -23.50
N GLY A 19 1.54 -14.89 -22.71
CA GLY A 19 2.08 -15.28 -21.40
C GLY A 19 1.79 -14.33 -20.23
N MET A 20 0.99 -13.28 -20.41
CA MET A 20 0.54 -12.46 -19.27
C MET A 20 -0.64 -13.16 -18.58
N ARG A 21 -0.48 -13.50 -17.29
CA ARG A 21 -1.49 -14.22 -16.51
C ARG A 21 -2.51 -13.30 -15.86
N GLY A 22 -2.10 -12.07 -15.57
CA GLY A 22 -2.93 -11.07 -14.94
C GLY A 22 -2.14 -9.86 -14.47
N ALA A 23 -2.87 -8.83 -14.08
CA ALA A 23 -2.32 -7.58 -13.59
C ALA A 23 -3.16 -7.04 -12.44
N ILE A 24 -2.52 -6.32 -11.52
CA ILE A 24 -3.18 -5.65 -10.41
C ILE A 24 -2.62 -4.24 -10.24
N LEU A 25 -3.52 -3.27 -10.17
CA LEU A 25 -3.23 -1.88 -9.84
C LEU A 25 -3.60 -1.65 -8.37
N THR A 26 -2.61 -1.24 -7.58
CA THR A 26 -2.73 -1.09 -6.14
C THR A 26 -2.43 0.34 -5.73
N THR A 27 -3.09 0.82 -4.67
CA THR A 27 -2.69 2.06 -3.97
C THR A 27 -1.41 1.83 -3.14
N LYS A 28 -0.75 2.92 -2.71
CA LYS A 28 0.37 2.86 -1.77
C LYS A 28 -0.01 2.24 -0.43
N GLU A 29 -1.25 2.41 0.01
CA GLU A 29 -1.79 1.82 1.24
C GLU A 29 -2.23 0.35 1.08
N GLY A 30 -1.93 -0.26 -0.06
CA GLY A 30 -2.17 -1.69 -0.29
C GLY A 30 -3.61 -2.06 -0.64
N PHE A 31 -4.47 -1.09 -1.00
CA PHE A 31 -5.80 -1.40 -1.54
C PHE A 31 -5.75 -1.74 -3.02
N SER A 32 -6.47 -2.79 -3.42
CA SER A 32 -6.74 -3.09 -4.83
C SER A 32 -7.64 -1.99 -5.43
N ARG A 33 -7.16 -1.35 -6.51
CA ARG A 33 -7.99 -0.49 -7.36
C ARG A 33 -8.61 -1.29 -8.48
N MET A 34 -7.84 -2.21 -9.05
CA MET A 34 -8.29 -3.02 -10.16
C MET A 34 -7.42 -4.27 -10.29
N SER A 35 -8.03 -5.40 -10.60
CA SER A 35 -7.34 -6.63 -10.97
C SER A 35 -7.97 -7.22 -12.22
N VAL A 36 -7.12 -7.71 -13.13
CA VAL A 36 -7.53 -8.42 -14.35
C VAL A 36 -6.77 -9.74 -14.47
N GLY A 37 -7.39 -10.74 -15.08
CA GLY A 37 -6.82 -12.09 -15.20
C GLY A 37 -6.83 -12.86 -13.88
N LYS A 38 -5.87 -13.77 -13.71
CA LYS A 38 -5.77 -14.68 -12.54
C LYS A 38 -4.86 -14.09 -11.46
N VAL A 39 -5.33 -13.04 -10.78
CA VAL A 39 -4.64 -12.42 -9.64
C VAL A 39 -5.61 -12.28 -8.48
N GLU A 40 -5.18 -12.68 -7.29
CA GLU A 40 -5.96 -12.46 -6.06
C GLU A 40 -5.75 -11.04 -5.54
N GLU A 41 -6.83 -10.37 -5.12
CA GLU A 41 -6.75 -9.02 -4.54
C GLU A 41 -5.95 -8.97 -3.24
N SER A 42 -5.86 -10.10 -2.54
CA SER A 42 -5.02 -10.30 -1.34
C SER A 42 -3.53 -10.00 -1.59
N ALA A 43 -3.09 -10.00 -2.86
CA ALA A 43 -1.72 -9.64 -3.23
C ALA A 43 -1.44 -8.14 -3.10
N ALA A 44 -2.46 -7.29 -3.07
CA ALA A 44 -2.32 -5.83 -3.07
C ALA A 44 -1.44 -5.27 -1.92
N PRO A 45 -1.65 -5.62 -0.63
CA PRO A 45 -0.79 -5.14 0.45
C PRO A 45 0.66 -5.62 0.34
N ILE A 46 0.88 -6.84 -0.15
CA ILE A 46 2.23 -7.39 -0.34
C ILE A 46 2.98 -6.63 -1.43
N LEU A 47 2.30 -6.32 -2.55
CA LEU A 47 2.89 -5.59 -3.67
C LEU A 47 3.18 -4.13 -3.34
N ALA A 48 2.27 -3.46 -2.63
CA ALA A 48 2.50 -2.11 -2.14
C ALA A 48 3.69 -2.06 -1.18
N SER A 49 3.78 -3.03 -0.27
CA SER A 49 4.93 -3.18 0.64
C SER A 49 6.23 -3.41 -0.12
N LEU A 50 6.23 -4.29 -1.13
CA LEU A 50 7.39 -4.56 -1.98
C LEU A 50 7.90 -3.29 -2.66
N SER A 51 6.99 -2.50 -3.23
CA SER A 51 7.33 -1.24 -3.88
C SER A 51 7.89 -0.22 -2.88
N SER A 52 7.24 -0.06 -1.73
CA SER A 52 7.68 0.82 -0.64
C SER A 52 9.08 0.47 -0.12
N MET A 53 9.30 -0.81 0.21
CA MET A 53 10.60 -1.29 0.70
C MET A 53 11.69 -1.16 -0.37
N SER A 54 11.39 -1.52 -1.61
CA SER A 54 12.37 -1.45 -2.71
C SER A 54 12.77 -0.01 -3.02
N SER A 55 11.82 0.92 -2.96
CA SER A 55 12.10 2.36 -3.09
C SER A 55 13.02 2.85 -1.98
N GLN A 56 12.78 2.45 -0.73
CA GLN A 56 13.65 2.80 0.40
C GLN A 56 15.05 2.22 0.27
N VAL A 57 15.18 0.95 -0.11
CA VAL A 57 16.48 0.30 -0.35
C VAL A 57 17.24 1.07 -1.42
N LEU A 58 16.61 1.36 -2.56
CA LEU A 58 17.28 2.03 -3.66
C LEU A 58 17.62 3.49 -3.32
N HIS A 59 16.74 4.21 -2.64
CA HIS A 59 17.01 5.57 -2.18
C HIS A 59 18.13 5.59 -1.12
N GLY A 60 18.11 4.66 -0.17
CA GLY A 60 19.11 4.55 0.89
C GLY A 60 20.52 4.22 0.36
N PHE A 61 20.64 3.26 -0.56
CA PHE A 61 21.94 2.83 -1.09
C PHE A 61 22.43 3.67 -2.27
N ALA A 62 21.54 4.10 -3.17
CA ALA A 62 21.92 4.74 -4.42
C ALA A 62 21.42 6.18 -4.57
N ARG A 63 20.56 6.68 -3.67
CA ARG A 63 19.88 7.98 -3.79
C ARG A 63 19.13 8.11 -5.13
N LYS A 64 18.50 7.01 -5.55
CA LYS A 64 17.73 6.92 -6.79
C LYS A 64 16.30 6.50 -6.48
N GLU A 65 15.40 6.98 -7.32
CA GLU A 65 14.00 6.56 -7.32
C GLU A 65 13.84 5.16 -7.90
N LEU A 66 12.86 4.43 -7.40
CA LEU A 66 12.51 3.10 -7.89
C LEU A 66 11.95 3.19 -9.31
N ASP A 67 12.56 2.45 -10.22
CA ASP A 67 12.10 2.34 -11.61
C ASP A 67 11.16 1.13 -11.77
N TYR A 68 11.59 -0.06 -11.33
CA TYR A 68 10.77 -1.26 -11.25
C TYR A 68 11.39 -2.30 -10.32
N VAL A 69 10.59 -3.29 -9.92
CA VAL A 69 11.03 -4.50 -9.21
C VAL A 69 10.70 -5.71 -10.07
N LEU A 70 11.66 -6.63 -10.21
CA LEU A 70 11.49 -7.89 -10.93
C LEU A 70 11.67 -9.06 -9.97
N THR A 71 10.65 -9.91 -9.87
CA THR A 71 10.71 -11.13 -9.06
C THR A 71 10.48 -12.34 -9.96
N LYS A 72 11.50 -13.17 -10.17
CA LYS A 72 11.39 -14.43 -10.93
C LYS A 72 11.27 -15.61 -9.96
N SER A 73 10.19 -16.39 -10.10
CA SER A 73 9.99 -17.67 -9.45
C SER A 73 10.20 -18.82 -10.45
N LYS A 74 9.97 -20.07 -10.01
CA LYS A 74 10.08 -21.24 -10.89
C LYS A 74 9.10 -21.20 -12.06
N THR A 75 7.93 -20.59 -11.87
CA THR A 75 6.80 -20.62 -12.82
C THR A 75 6.36 -19.24 -13.30
N THR A 76 6.66 -18.18 -12.54
CA THR A 76 6.09 -16.85 -12.78
C THR A 76 7.16 -15.78 -12.63
N VAL A 77 7.06 -14.73 -13.42
CA VAL A 77 7.80 -13.48 -13.25
C VAL A 77 6.81 -12.39 -12.88
N VAL A 78 7.10 -11.64 -11.82
CA VAL A 78 6.33 -10.48 -11.42
C VAL A 78 7.12 -9.22 -11.76
N ILE A 79 6.52 -8.34 -12.56
CA ILE A 79 7.07 -7.03 -12.88
C ILE A 79 6.23 -6.00 -12.14
N SER A 80 6.83 -5.31 -11.18
CA SER A 80 6.19 -4.26 -10.39
C SER A 80 6.75 -2.89 -10.78
N VAL A 81 5.89 -1.95 -11.15
CA VAL A 81 6.27 -0.60 -11.60
C VAL A 81 5.43 0.43 -10.84
N PRO A 82 6.04 1.49 -10.26
CA PRO A 82 5.29 2.60 -9.68
C PRO A 82 4.40 3.29 -10.72
N VAL A 83 3.19 3.68 -10.32
CA VAL A 83 2.25 4.44 -11.14
C VAL A 83 1.99 5.78 -10.48
N GLY A 84 2.60 6.83 -11.02
CA GLY A 84 2.52 8.17 -10.45
C GLY A 84 3.03 8.21 -8.99
N MET A 85 2.41 9.06 -8.17
CA MET A 85 2.81 9.24 -6.78
C MET A 85 2.07 8.35 -5.78
N ARG A 86 1.02 7.62 -6.19
CA ARG A 86 0.05 7.01 -5.26
C ARG A 86 -0.26 5.55 -5.53
N MET A 87 0.22 4.99 -6.64
CA MET A 87 -0.14 3.64 -7.05
C MET A 87 1.07 2.82 -7.50
N ASN A 88 0.85 1.53 -7.65
CA ASN A 88 1.82 0.57 -8.16
C ASN A 88 1.08 -0.45 -9.03
N LEU A 89 1.64 -0.75 -10.19
CA LEU A 89 1.16 -1.77 -11.12
C LEU A 89 2.05 -3.00 -10.98
N ALA A 90 1.44 -4.16 -10.74
CA ALA A 90 2.14 -5.44 -10.83
C ALA A 90 1.53 -6.32 -11.92
N VAL A 91 2.39 -6.92 -12.73
CA VAL A 91 2.00 -7.82 -13.82
C VAL A 91 2.65 -9.17 -13.62
N PHE A 92 1.84 -10.21 -13.72
CA PHE A 92 2.25 -11.60 -13.55
C PHE A 92 2.40 -12.25 -14.91
N VAL A 93 3.60 -12.70 -15.22
CA VAL A 93 3.97 -13.25 -16.52
C VAL A 93 4.41 -14.71 -16.34
N ASP A 94 4.00 -15.59 -17.24
CA ASP A 94 4.55 -16.93 -17.33
C ASP A 94 6.03 -16.85 -17.68
N ARG A 95 6.81 -17.68 -16.98
CA ARG A 95 8.27 -17.71 -17.14
C ARG A 95 8.69 -17.94 -18.59
N ASP A 96 8.01 -18.84 -19.30
CA ASP A 96 8.37 -19.21 -20.66
C ASP A 96 8.21 -18.03 -21.63
N ALA A 97 7.20 -17.19 -21.43
CA ALA A 97 7.02 -15.98 -22.23
C ALA A 97 8.12 -14.95 -21.98
N VAL A 98 8.62 -14.84 -20.74
CA VAL A 98 9.77 -13.99 -20.43
C VAL A 98 11.05 -14.47 -21.11
N GLU A 99 11.26 -15.78 -21.18
CA GLU A 99 12.42 -16.37 -21.85
C GLU A 99 12.36 -16.24 -23.38
N LEU A 100 11.15 -16.14 -23.95
CA LEU A 100 10.93 -15.94 -25.39
C LEU A 100 10.97 -14.47 -25.83
N GLU A 101 10.26 -13.58 -25.12
CA GLU A 101 10.09 -12.16 -25.51
C GLU A 101 11.23 -11.25 -25.00
N GLY A 102 11.91 -11.68 -23.94
CA GLY A 102 12.94 -10.91 -23.25
C GLY A 102 12.36 -10.03 -22.13
N ILE A 103 13.10 -9.92 -21.01
CA ILE A 103 12.67 -9.20 -19.81
C ILE A 103 12.49 -7.71 -20.11
N GLU A 104 13.41 -7.11 -20.86
CA GLU A 104 13.46 -5.68 -21.14
C GLU A 104 12.24 -5.23 -21.98
N THR A 105 11.83 -6.08 -22.94
CA THR A 105 10.64 -5.85 -23.77
C THR A 105 9.38 -5.82 -22.90
N LEU A 106 9.22 -6.82 -22.03
CA LEU A 106 8.08 -6.92 -21.13
C LEU A 106 8.05 -5.77 -20.14
N VAL A 107 9.18 -5.43 -19.51
CA VAL A 107 9.29 -4.28 -18.60
C VAL A 107 8.89 -2.99 -19.32
N SER A 108 9.35 -2.78 -20.56
CA SER A 108 9.00 -1.60 -21.35
C SER A 108 7.50 -1.50 -21.63
N ARG A 109 6.83 -2.62 -21.90
CA ARG A 109 5.37 -2.68 -22.08
C ARG A 109 4.62 -2.33 -20.78
N VAL A 110 5.05 -2.90 -19.65
CA VAL A 110 4.45 -2.60 -18.34
C VAL A 110 4.66 -1.13 -17.97
N LYS A 111 5.85 -0.57 -18.23
CA LYS A 111 6.11 0.86 -18.02
C LYS A 111 5.24 1.75 -18.91
N ALA A 112 5.07 1.41 -20.18
CA ALA A 112 4.18 2.16 -21.07
C ALA A 112 2.74 2.19 -20.53
N ALA A 113 2.24 1.06 -20.03
CA ALA A 113 0.94 1.01 -19.35
C ALA A 113 0.92 1.86 -18.07
N SER A 114 1.97 1.81 -17.25
CA SER A 114 2.07 2.60 -16.02
C SER A 114 1.97 4.11 -16.28
N ILE A 115 2.57 4.60 -17.36
CA ILE A 115 2.53 6.03 -17.74
C ILE A 115 1.10 6.43 -18.14
N GLN A 116 0.40 5.59 -18.90
CA GLN A 116 -0.99 5.85 -19.29
C GLN A 116 -1.91 5.86 -18.07
N LEU A 117 -1.73 4.91 -17.14
CA LEU A 117 -2.51 4.85 -15.90
C LEU A 117 -2.25 6.07 -15.00
N ALA A 118 -1.00 6.53 -14.91
CA ALA A 118 -0.64 7.72 -14.16
C ALA A 118 -1.32 8.98 -14.73
N ALA A 119 -1.36 9.13 -16.05
CA ALA A 119 -2.04 10.25 -16.70
C ALA A 119 -3.56 10.26 -16.43
N ILE A 120 -4.20 9.07 -16.41
CA ILE A 120 -5.62 8.97 -16.04
C ILE A 120 -5.80 9.35 -14.56
N GLU A 121 -4.96 8.86 -13.67
CA GLU A 121 -5.06 9.18 -12.23
C GLU A 121 -4.94 10.68 -11.98
N GLU A 122 -3.92 11.32 -12.56
CA GLU A 122 -3.69 12.76 -12.46
C GLU A 122 -4.88 13.58 -12.97
N ALA A 123 -5.43 13.20 -14.13
CA ALA A 123 -6.60 13.86 -14.71
C ALA A 123 -7.89 13.68 -13.89
N THR A 124 -7.97 12.59 -13.12
CA THR A 124 -9.14 12.31 -12.28
C THR A 124 -9.09 12.96 -10.90
N SER A 125 -7.96 13.62 -10.55
CA SER A 125 -7.70 14.32 -9.30
C SER A 125 -8.49 13.72 -8.13
N TYR A 126 -8.11 12.51 -7.72
CA TYR A 126 -8.95 11.76 -6.81
C TYR A 126 -9.06 12.49 -5.46
N GLU A 127 -10.26 12.96 -5.12
CA GLU A 127 -10.67 13.52 -3.83
C GLU A 127 -10.78 12.46 -2.70
N GLU A 128 -10.21 11.27 -2.88
CA GLU A 128 -9.98 10.29 -1.82
C GLU A 128 -8.62 10.61 -1.25
N GLY A 129 -8.63 11.41 -0.18
CA GLY A 129 -7.43 11.62 0.61
C GLY A 129 -6.88 10.28 1.07
N SER A 130 -5.57 10.06 0.89
CA SER A 130 -4.87 8.93 1.49
C SER A 130 -5.17 8.82 2.99
N ILE A 131 -4.99 7.64 3.57
CA ILE A 131 -5.18 7.48 5.03
C ILE A 131 -4.34 8.51 5.79
N LEU A 132 -3.11 8.74 5.33
CA LEU A 132 -2.21 9.73 5.91
C LEU A 132 -2.73 11.17 5.74
N TYR A 133 -3.35 11.50 4.61
CA TYR A 133 -4.01 12.79 4.43
C TYR A 133 -5.17 12.96 5.42
N MET A 134 -6.01 11.94 5.61
CA MET A 134 -7.09 11.99 6.59
C MET A 134 -6.55 12.18 8.01
N VAL A 135 -5.45 11.50 8.37
CA VAL A 135 -4.76 11.71 9.65
C VAL A 135 -4.28 13.15 9.77
N LYS A 136 -3.60 13.70 8.75
CA LYS A 136 -3.12 15.09 8.79
C LYS A 136 -4.23 16.13 8.86
N LYS A 137 -5.40 15.83 8.27
CA LYS A 137 -6.58 16.70 8.32
C LYS A 137 -7.25 16.68 9.69
N GLU A 138 -7.48 15.50 10.27
CA GLU A 138 -8.23 15.35 11.53
C GLU A 138 -7.32 15.51 12.77
N ILE A 139 -6.02 15.18 12.64
CA ILE A 139 -4.97 15.26 13.67
C ILE A 139 -3.73 15.99 13.10
N PRO A 140 -3.81 17.31 12.84
CA PRO A 140 -2.67 18.08 12.34
C PRO A 140 -1.41 17.98 13.20
N GLU A 141 -1.60 17.82 14.51
CA GLU A 141 -0.56 17.67 15.54
C GLU A 141 0.14 16.30 15.53
N ALA A 142 -0.28 15.36 14.68
CA ALA A 142 0.37 14.04 14.57
C ALA A 142 1.81 14.19 14.08
N PHE A 143 2.77 13.81 14.92
CA PHE A 143 4.20 13.77 14.56
C PHE A 143 4.55 12.54 13.73
N MET A 144 3.72 11.49 13.77
CA MET A 144 3.88 10.27 13.00
C MET A 144 2.53 9.73 12.53
N ALA A 145 2.46 9.22 11.30
CA ALA A 145 1.37 8.40 10.79
C ALA A 145 1.95 7.30 9.89
N ALA A 146 1.57 6.05 10.11
CA ALA A 146 2.04 4.93 9.30
C ALA A 146 0.91 3.94 9.02
N VAL A 147 0.84 3.45 7.80
CA VAL A 147 0.05 2.30 7.41
C VAL A 147 1.03 1.17 7.15
N LEU A 148 0.79 0.02 7.77
CA LEU A 148 1.65 -1.16 7.67
C LEU A 148 0.80 -2.42 7.58
N THR A 149 1.38 -3.50 7.05
CA THR A 149 0.75 -4.83 7.15
C THR A 149 0.85 -5.36 8.58
N ILE A 150 0.03 -6.34 8.93
CA ILE A 150 0.07 -6.98 10.25
C ILE A 150 1.43 -7.64 10.53
N GLU A 151 2.18 -8.02 9.49
CA GLU A 151 3.53 -8.58 9.57
C GLU A 151 4.63 -7.50 9.71
N GLY A 152 4.28 -6.22 9.73
CA GLY A 152 5.22 -5.12 9.98
C GLY A 152 5.85 -4.51 8.74
N MET A 153 5.36 -4.86 7.55
CA MET A 153 5.84 -4.27 6.31
C MET A 153 5.24 -2.86 6.12
N PRO A 154 6.05 -1.82 5.85
CA PRO A 154 5.55 -0.48 5.64
C PRO A 154 4.80 -0.36 4.31
N LEU A 155 3.59 0.20 4.33
CA LEU A 155 2.80 0.53 3.15
C LEU A 155 2.94 2.02 2.80
N ASP A 156 2.64 2.89 3.76
CA ASP A 156 2.76 4.34 3.62
C ASP A 156 3.14 4.96 4.97
N VAL A 157 4.10 5.88 5.02
CA VAL A 157 4.64 6.40 6.28
C VAL A 157 4.99 7.88 6.21
N TYR A 158 4.70 8.59 7.29
CA TYR A 158 5.06 9.97 7.53
C TYR A 158 5.57 10.13 8.98
N PRO A 159 6.72 10.80 9.22
CA PRO A 159 7.68 11.33 8.25
C PRO A 159 8.57 10.24 7.61
N SER A 160 9.26 10.60 6.52
CA SER A 160 9.98 9.70 5.57
C SER A 160 11.30 9.05 6.08
N LEU A 161 11.57 8.93 7.40
CA LEU A 161 12.87 8.46 7.93
C LEU A 161 12.77 7.21 8.84
N ASP A 162 13.54 6.16 8.49
CA ASP A 162 13.75 4.85 9.15
C ASP A 162 12.50 4.13 9.72
N TYR A 163 11.52 3.86 8.86
CA TYR A 163 10.32 3.13 9.28
C TYR A 163 10.39 1.63 9.17
N VAL A 164 11.27 1.00 8.39
CA VAL A 164 11.24 -0.47 8.28
C VAL A 164 11.41 -1.12 9.66
N THR A 165 12.37 -0.61 10.44
CA THR A 165 12.59 -1.03 11.82
C THR A 165 11.38 -0.69 12.70
N SER A 166 10.89 0.55 12.59
CA SER A 166 9.79 1.06 13.41
C SER A 166 8.47 0.33 13.14
N THR A 167 8.10 0.09 11.88
CA THR A 167 6.88 -0.64 11.51
C THR A 167 6.94 -2.11 11.90
N GLY A 168 8.12 -2.73 11.82
CA GLY A 168 8.34 -4.06 12.38
C GLY A 168 8.06 -4.11 13.88
N MET A 169 8.55 -3.13 14.64
CA MET A 169 8.28 -3.03 16.09
C MET A 169 6.80 -2.75 16.39
N LEU A 170 6.16 -1.83 15.67
CA LEU A 170 4.74 -1.48 15.85
C LEU A 170 3.83 -2.69 15.56
N SER A 171 4.11 -3.45 14.50
CA SER A 171 3.42 -4.71 14.21
C SER A 171 3.63 -5.74 15.32
N ALA A 172 4.87 -5.92 15.78
CA ALA A 172 5.15 -6.87 16.86
C ALA A 172 4.36 -6.55 18.13
N VAL A 173 4.25 -5.26 18.49
CA VAL A 173 3.38 -4.82 19.61
C VAL A 173 1.92 -5.20 19.34
N SER A 174 1.38 -4.85 18.17
CA SER A 174 -0.01 -5.18 17.80
C SER A 174 -0.29 -6.68 17.89
N MET A 175 0.61 -7.52 17.37
CA MET A 175 0.46 -8.98 17.38
C MET A 175 0.52 -9.56 18.80
N VAL A 176 1.38 -9.02 19.68
CA VAL A 176 1.44 -9.45 21.08
C VAL A 176 0.14 -9.06 21.80
N CYS A 177 -0.36 -7.84 21.59
CA CYS A 177 -1.63 -7.39 22.16
C CYS A 177 -2.80 -8.27 21.70
N ASP A 178 -2.86 -8.64 20.41
CA ASP A 178 -3.87 -9.56 19.90
C ASP A 178 -3.85 -10.93 20.57
N LYS A 179 -2.66 -11.51 20.74
CA LYS A 179 -2.51 -12.80 21.44
C LYS A 179 -2.98 -12.73 22.90
N LEU A 180 -2.86 -11.56 23.54
CA LEU A 180 -3.32 -11.35 24.90
C LEU A 180 -4.84 -11.15 25.00
N ALA A 181 -5.48 -10.63 23.95
CA ALA A 181 -6.93 -10.37 23.90
C ALA A 181 -7.79 -11.65 23.76
N LYS A 182 -7.16 -12.79 23.40
CA LYS A 182 -7.70 -14.16 23.36
C LYS A 182 -8.89 -14.41 22.43
N GLU A 183 -10.06 -13.83 22.71
CA GLU A 183 -11.34 -14.23 22.08
C GLU A 183 -11.84 -13.21 21.06
N ASP A 184 -11.56 -11.93 21.28
CA ASP A 184 -11.78 -10.86 20.30
C ASP A 184 -10.42 -10.27 19.94
N GLU A 185 -10.06 -10.32 18.66
CA GLU A 185 -8.92 -9.59 18.14
C GLU A 185 -8.93 -8.13 18.64
N SER A 186 -7.79 -7.60 19.08
CA SER A 186 -7.78 -6.25 19.64
C SER A 186 -8.11 -5.21 18.55
N GLU A 187 -9.09 -4.34 18.79
CA GLU A 187 -9.42 -3.27 17.81
C GLU A 187 -8.29 -2.25 17.70
N TYR A 188 -7.68 -1.92 18.85
CA TYR A 188 -6.58 -0.99 18.95
C TYR A 188 -5.69 -1.30 20.15
N SER A 189 -4.46 -0.79 20.11
CA SER A 189 -3.51 -0.76 21.21
C SER A 189 -2.95 0.66 21.37
N VAL A 190 -2.71 1.09 22.60
CA VAL A 190 -2.16 2.42 22.88
C VAL A 190 -0.89 2.31 23.71
N ILE A 191 0.21 2.85 23.19
CA ILE A 191 1.48 3.00 23.89
C ILE A 191 1.53 4.43 24.44
N VAL A 192 1.67 4.58 25.75
CA VAL A 192 1.70 5.89 26.42
C VAL A 192 3.06 6.10 27.07
N GLY A 193 3.75 7.15 26.63
CA GLY A 193 4.95 7.67 27.28
C GLY A 193 4.62 8.87 28.17
N ASP A 194 5.68 9.53 28.64
CA ASP A 194 5.58 10.73 29.48
C ASP A 194 4.86 11.86 28.72
N ASP A 195 5.33 12.18 27.51
CA ASP A 195 4.84 13.29 26.69
C ASP A 195 4.24 12.86 25.33
N SER A 196 4.17 11.56 25.05
CA SER A 196 3.75 11.04 23.74
C SER A 196 2.76 9.88 23.85
N ILE A 197 1.87 9.78 22.88
CA ILE A 197 0.95 8.66 22.70
C ILE A 197 1.14 8.08 21.30
N ILE A 198 1.24 6.76 21.19
CA ILE A 198 1.17 6.04 19.91
C ILE A 198 -0.08 5.15 19.94
N ILE A 199 -0.95 5.35 18.96
CA ILE A 199 -2.16 4.55 18.75
C ILE A 199 -1.89 3.59 17.60
N LEU A 200 -2.10 2.30 17.83
CA LEU A 200 -2.12 1.26 16.82
C LEU A 200 -3.58 0.84 16.63
N TYR A 201 -4.14 1.02 15.44
CA TYR A 201 -5.54 0.72 15.16
C TYR A 201 -5.62 -0.24 13.99
N LYS A 202 -6.41 -1.31 14.11
CA LYS A 202 -6.57 -2.29 13.03
C LYS A 202 -7.34 -1.73 11.85
N LEU A 203 -6.84 -2.01 10.66
CA LEU A 203 -7.50 -1.73 9.39
C LEU A 203 -7.91 -3.04 8.71
N PRO A 204 -8.91 -3.01 7.81
CA PRO A 204 -9.30 -4.18 7.02
C PRO A 204 -8.15 -4.82 6.25
N GLN A 205 -8.29 -6.10 5.90
CA GLN A 205 -7.30 -6.87 5.13
C GLN A 205 -5.91 -6.91 5.81
N SER A 206 -5.88 -7.21 7.10
CA SER A 206 -4.65 -7.46 7.88
C SER A 206 -3.65 -6.28 7.85
N ARG A 207 -4.14 -5.07 8.11
CA ARG A 207 -3.33 -3.85 8.17
C ARG A 207 -3.47 -3.15 9.51
N VAL A 208 -2.54 -2.26 9.79
CA VAL A 208 -2.54 -1.44 11.01
C VAL A 208 -2.25 0.01 10.62
N LEU A 209 -3.01 0.93 11.20
CA LEU A 209 -2.73 2.36 11.23
C LEU A 209 -2.04 2.70 12.55
N ALA A 210 -0.82 3.20 12.49
CA ALA A 210 -0.11 3.77 13.62
C ALA A 210 -0.17 5.30 13.57
N VAL A 211 -0.54 5.96 14.67
CA VAL A 211 -0.56 7.43 14.79
C VAL A 211 0.16 7.84 16.06
N GLY A 212 1.17 8.69 15.93
CA GLY A 212 1.91 9.28 17.04
C GLY A 212 1.52 10.73 17.27
N VAL A 213 1.16 11.08 18.50
CA VAL A 213 0.75 12.44 18.92
C VAL A 213 1.41 12.84 20.24
N SER A 214 1.62 14.14 20.43
CA SER A 214 1.98 14.69 21.74
C SER A 214 0.81 14.50 22.73
N LYS A 215 1.12 14.30 24.02
CA LYS A 215 0.14 14.06 25.08
C LYS A 215 -0.50 15.36 25.57
N GLU A 216 -1.06 16.12 24.65
CA GLU A 216 -1.71 17.42 24.92
C GLU A 216 -3.19 17.27 25.26
N ARG A 217 -3.80 16.14 24.88
CA ARG A 217 -5.23 15.84 25.07
C ARG A 217 -5.44 14.46 25.67
N LYS A 218 -6.68 14.17 26.07
CA LYS A 218 -7.06 12.84 26.57
C LYS A 218 -6.98 11.80 25.44
N ILE A 219 -6.49 10.61 25.77
CA ILE A 219 -6.36 9.47 24.83
C ILE A 219 -7.68 9.20 24.09
N GLY A 220 -8.82 9.26 24.80
CA GLY A 220 -10.14 9.04 24.20
C GLY A 220 -10.50 10.01 23.08
N GLU A 221 -10.02 11.25 23.11
CA GLU A 221 -10.25 12.21 22.03
C GLU A 221 -9.50 11.83 20.75
N TYR A 222 -8.25 11.39 20.90
CA TYR A 222 -7.46 10.89 19.77
C TYR A 222 -8.04 9.59 19.20
N LEU A 223 -8.48 8.66 20.07
CA LEU A 223 -9.12 7.42 19.63
C LEU A 223 -10.40 7.69 18.81
N LEU A 224 -11.22 8.66 19.21
CA LEU A 224 -12.41 9.03 18.43
C LEU A 224 -12.05 9.57 17.04
N LYS A 225 -11.01 10.40 16.94
CA LYS A 225 -10.52 10.90 15.65
C LYS A 225 -9.97 9.78 14.76
N VAL A 226 -9.17 8.87 15.32
CA VAL A 226 -8.62 7.72 14.60
C VAL A 226 -9.74 6.79 14.14
N LYS A 227 -10.70 6.47 15.01
CA LYS A 227 -11.87 5.65 14.65
C LYS A 227 -12.65 6.24 13.48
N LYS A 228 -12.91 7.56 13.50
CA LYS A 228 -13.58 8.26 12.38
C LYS A 228 -12.82 8.11 11.06
N ILE A 229 -11.48 8.13 11.08
CA ILE A 229 -10.66 7.89 9.89
C ILE A 229 -10.85 6.46 9.39
N VAL A 230 -10.80 5.48 10.30
CA VAL A 230 -10.96 4.05 9.97
C VAL A 230 -12.35 3.79 9.39
N ASP A 231 -13.40 4.30 10.02
CA ASP A 231 -14.78 4.17 9.52
C ASP A 231 -14.94 4.76 8.10
N ASN A 232 -14.24 5.85 7.79
CA ASN A 232 -14.25 6.41 6.43
C ASN A 232 -13.50 5.52 5.44
N VAL A 233 -12.36 4.96 5.84
CA VAL A 233 -11.61 3.99 5.02
C VAL A 233 -12.46 2.76 4.71
N GLU A 234 -13.17 2.22 5.69
CA GLU A 234 -14.06 1.05 5.51
C GLU A 234 -15.20 1.31 4.51
N LYS A 235 -15.80 2.50 4.56
CA LYS A 235 -16.82 2.92 3.59
C LYS A 235 -16.27 2.98 2.17
N LEU A 236 -15.07 3.52 1.99
CA LEU A 236 -14.40 3.57 0.67
C LEU A 236 -14.11 2.18 0.08
N LEU A 237 -14.10 1.12 0.90
CA LEU A 237 -13.89 -0.25 0.45
C LEU A 237 -15.18 -1.00 0.18
N THR A 238 -16.27 -0.64 0.88
CA THR A 238 -17.57 -1.29 0.74
C THR A 238 -18.45 -0.64 -0.33
N ASP A 239 -18.19 0.61 -0.71
CA ASP A 239 -18.90 1.32 -1.80
C ASP A 239 -18.34 1.02 -3.22
N LYS A 240 -17.47 0.01 -3.36
CA LYS A 240 -16.96 -0.52 -4.65
C LYS A 240 -17.76 -1.74 -5.11
#